data_AF-A0A2A5A9J5-F1
#
_entry.id   AF-A0A2A5A9J5-F1
#
_cell.length_a   1.000
_cell.length_b   1.000
_cell.length_c   1.000
_cell.angle_alpha   90.00
_cell.angle_beta   90.00
_cell.angle_gamma   90.00
#
_symmetry.space_group_name_H-M   'P 1'
#
loop_
_entity.id
_entity.type
_entity.pdbx_description
1 polymer ?
#
loop_
_entity_poly.entity_id
_entity_poly.type
_entity_poly.pdbx_seq_one_letter_code
_entity_poly.pdbx_strand_id
1 'polypeptide(L)'
;MVLPLLAQQIDFENIHFLDKEMFHHGTSRNKNYLDLVCKAPMIDKSLKEKIILVHIEVQSTKDNKMTERMLDYYCHLRLKHHLDIVPIVLFADDAKWRKKVQN
;
A
#
# COMPACT_ATOMS: atom_id res chain seq x y z
N MET A 1 10.84 -0.31 -4.52
CA MET A 1 10.32 -0.53 -5.89
C MET A 1 9.64 0.75 -6.29
N VAL A 2 9.96 1.32 -7.45
CA VAL A 2 9.23 2.47 -8.02
C VAL A 2 8.41 1.90 -9.17
N LEU A 3 7.13 2.29 -9.30
CA LEU A 3 6.22 1.80 -10.33
C LEU A 3 5.91 2.90 -11.37
N PRO A 4 6.92 3.42 -12.10
CA PRO A 4 6.76 4.63 -12.92
C PRO A 4 5.84 4.40 -14.13
N LEU A 5 5.79 3.18 -14.67
CA LEU A 5 4.90 2.84 -15.78
C LEU A 5 3.44 2.85 -15.36
N LEU A 6 3.13 2.27 -14.20
CA LEU A 6 1.79 2.29 -13.64
C LEU A 6 1.34 3.71 -13.32
N ALA A 7 2.22 4.51 -12.72
CA ALA A 7 1.92 5.90 -12.38
C ALA A 7 1.48 6.70 -13.62
N GLN A 8 2.14 6.51 -14.77
CA GLN A 8 1.75 7.16 -16.02
C GLN A 8 0.37 6.77 -16.56
N GLN A 9 -0.25 5.71 -16.03
CA GLN A 9 -1.56 5.22 -16.45
C GLN A 9 -2.69 5.63 -15.50
N ILE A 10 -2.38 6.21 -14.34
CA ILE A 10 -3.35 6.60 -13.32
C ILE A 10 -3.88 8.01 -13.61
N ASP A 11 -5.20 8.16 -13.50
CA ASP A 11 -5.89 9.45 -13.53
C ASP A 11 -5.87 10.06 -12.12
N PHE A 12 -4.81 10.83 -11.84
CA PHE A 12 -4.57 11.40 -10.51
C PHE A 12 -5.59 12.48 -10.10
N GLU A 13 -6.25 13.13 -11.07
CA GLU A 13 -7.25 14.17 -10.81
C GLU A 13 -8.54 13.59 -10.20
N ASN A 14 -8.80 12.29 -10.42
CA ASN A 14 -10.03 11.62 -10.03
C ASN A 14 -9.82 10.53 -8.97
N ILE A 15 -8.75 10.61 -8.18
CA ILE A 15 -8.49 9.65 -7.10
C ILE A 15 -9.59 9.74 -6.03
N HIS A 16 -10.03 8.58 -5.55
CA HIS A 16 -10.98 8.48 -4.45
C HIS A 16 -10.35 7.75 -3.28
N PHE A 17 -10.03 8.50 -2.22
CA PHE A 17 -9.55 7.92 -0.98
C PHE A 17 -10.68 7.12 -0.33
N LEU A 18 -10.37 5.87 0.01
CA LEU A 18 -11.26 5.07 0.82
C LEU A 18 -11.03 5.48 2.27
N ASP A 19 -12.12 5.61 3.03
CA ASP A 19 -12.00 5.81 4.47
C ASP A 19 -11.11 4.73 5.05
N LYS A 20 -10.39 5.08 6.12
CA LYS A 20 -9.60 4.11 6.88
C LYS A 20 -10.56 3.08 7.47
N GLU A 21 -10.85 2.04 6.70
CA GLU A 21 -11.41 0.83 7.23
C GLU A 21 -10.47 0.41 8.34
N MET A 22 -10.99 0.37 9.57
CA MET A 22 -10.21 -0.09 10.70
C MET A 22 -9.89 -1.55 10.45
N PHE A 23 -8.75 -1.81 9.82
CA PHE A 23 -8.19 -3.14 9.77
C PHE A 23 -7.91 -3.53 11.22
N HIS A 24 -8.88 -4.22 11.83
CA HIS A 24 -8.91 -4.62 13.23
C HIS A 24 -7.92 -5.74 13.52
N HIS A 25 -6.72 -5.68 12.94
CA HIS A 25 -5.61 -6.49 13.41
C HIS A 25 -5.18 -5.88 14.74
N GLY A 26 -5.60 -6.47 15.86
CA GLY A 26 -5.50 -5.94 17.22
C GLY A 26 -4.18 -5.20 17.50
N THR A 27 -4.22 -3.88 17.42
CA THR A 27 -3.05 -3.03 17.58
C THR A 27 -3.27 -2.13 18.78
N SER A 28 -2.51 -2.38 19.85
CA SER A 28 -2.52 -1.54 21.05
C SER A 28 -2.23 -0.08 20.69
N ARG A 29 -2.77 0.82 21.49
CA ARG A 29 -2.87 2.29 21.38
C ARG A 29 -1.59 3.11 21.01
N ASN A 30 -0.45 2.51 20.66
CA ASN A 30 0.87 3.17 20.48
C ASN A 30 1.51 2.89 19.11
N LYS A 31 0.89 3.30 18.01
CA LYS A 31 1.16 2.67 16.72
C LYS A 31 1.40 3.73 15.63
N ASN A 32 2.68 3.94 15.28
CA ASN A 32 3.23 4.92 14.32
C ASN A 32 3.19 4.42 12.85
N TYR A 33 2.06 3.95 12.36
CA TYR A 33 1.87 3.65 10.93
C TYR A 33 0.70 4.43 10.38
N LEU A 34 0.80 4.70 9.09
CA LEU A 34 -0.22 5.39 8.33
C LEU A 34 -0.56 4.54 7.10
N ASP A 35 -1.81 4.11 7.05
CA ASP A 35 -2.34 3.41 5.89
C ASP A 35 -3.14 4.40 5.05
N LEU A 36 -2.85 4.43 3.75
CA LEU A 36 -3.61 5.16 2.76
C LEU A 36 -4.13 4.15 1.74
N VAL A 37 -5.45 4.10 1.57
CA VAL A 37 -6.08 3.27 0.55
C VAL A 37 -6.87 4.18 -0.36
N CYS A 38 -6.68 4.05 -1.66
CA CYS A 38 -7.49 4.78 -2.63
C CYS A 38 -7.85 3.92 -3.83
N LYS A 39 -8.98 4.24 -4.44
CA LYS A 39 -9.30 3.84 -5.81
C LYS A 39 -8.63 4.81 -6.76
N ALA A 40 -7.86 4.27 -7.68
CA ALA A 40 -7.16 4.98 -8.72
C ALA A 40 -7.77 4.61 -10.08
N PRO A 41 -8.59 5.51 -10.67
CA PRO A 41 -9.05 5.35 -12.04
C PRO A 41 -7.87 5.37 -13.02
N MET A 42 -8.07 4.77 -14.18
CA MET A 42 -7.07 4.75 -15.24
C MET A 42 -7.36 5.87 -16.25
N ILE A 43 -6.30 6.41 -16.88
CA ILE A 43 -6.41 7.37 -17.98
C ILE A 43 -7.15 6.73 -19.16
N ASP A 44 -6.71 5.52 -19.54
CA ASP A 44 -7.43 4.69 -20.50
C ASP A 44 -8.69 4.10 -19.87
N LYS A 45 -9.86 4.56 -20.33
CA LYS A 45 -11.17 4.18 -19.81
C LYS A 45 -11.59 2.74 -20.16
N SER A 46 -10.85 2.04 -21.03
CA SER A 46 -11.03 0.60 -21.28
C SER A 46 -10.46 -0.27 -20.16
N LEU A 47 -9.55 0.29 -19.34
CA LEU A 47 -8.94 -0.40 -18.22
C LEU A 47 -9.80 -0.25 -16.95
N LYS A 48 -9.81 -1.29 -16.12
CA LYS A 48 -10.45 -1.23 -14.80
C LYS A 48 -9.62 -0.37 -13.85
N GLU A 49 -10.31 0.38 -12.98
CA GLU A 49 -9.69 1.05 -11.85
C GLU A 49 -8.94 0.05 -10.95
N LYS A 50 -7.93 0.55 -10.23
CA LYS A 50 -7.12 -0.25 -9.32
C LYS A 50 -7.22 0.31 -7.91
N ILE A 51 -6.96 -0.53 -6.92
CA ILE A 51 -6.77 -0.08 -5.54
C ILE A 51 -5.30 0.12 -5.28
N ILE A 52 -4.92 1.30 -4.82
CA ILE A 52 -3.56 1.56 -4.33
C ILE A 52 -3.62 1.48 -2.80
N LEU A 53 -2.83 0.56 -2.24
CA LEU A 53 -2.66 0.40 -0.81
C LEU A 53 -1.24 0.86 -0.46
N VAL A 54 -1.12 1.96 0.28
CA VAL A 54 0.16 2.46 0.78
C VAL A 54 0.21 2.27 2.29
N HIS A 55 1.10 1.38 2.73
CA HIS A 55 1.40 1.13 4.14
C HIS A 55 2.70 1.86 4.52
N ILE A 56 2.63 2.82 5.43
CA ILE A 56 3.79 3.61 5.85
C ILE A 56 4.24 3.17 7.25
N GLU A 57 5.48 2.71 7.37
CA GLU A 57 6.11 2.38 8.65
C GLU A 57 7.08 3.46 9.07
N VAL A 58 6.80 4.15 10.18
CA VAL A 58 7.67 5.20 10.74
C VAL A 58 8.59 4.64 11.85
N GLN A 59 8.45 3.37 12.22
CA GLN A 59 9.33 2.76 13.22
C GLN A 59 10.66 2.32 12.62
N SER A 60 11.75 2.61 13.34
CA SER A 60 13.13 2.30 12.99
C SER A 60 13.56 0.84 13.25
N THR A 61 12.62 -0.03 13.64
CA THR A 61 12.87 -1.46 13.90
C THR A 61 12.05 -2.33 12.96
N LYS A 62 12.70 -3.34 12.37
CA LYS A 62 12.05 -4.28 11.46
C LYS A 62 10.92 -5.04 12.16
N ASP A 63 9.68 -4.82 11.74
CA ASP A 63 8.54 -5.63 12.15
C ASP A 63 8.50 -6.93 11.33
N ASN A 64 8.74 -8.06 11.99
CA ASN A 64 8.70 -9.38 11.35
C ASN A 64 7.29 -9.78 10.88
N LYS A 65 6.23 -9.08 11.32
CA LYS A 65 4.84 -9.32 10.92
C LYS A 65 4.36 -8.42 9.78
N MET A 66 5.20 -7.53 9.25
CA MET A 66 4.82 -6.63 8.15
C MET A 66 4.25 -7.40 6.94
N THR A 67 4.91 -8.49 6.55
CA THR A 67 4.51 -9.28 5.36
C THR A 67 3.15 -9.93 5.56
N GLU A 68 2.89 -10.45 6.76
CA GLU A 68 1.60 -11.05 7.14
C GLU A 68 0.49 -10.00 7.08
N ARG A 69 0.71 -8.82 7.68
CA ARG A 69 -0.25 -7.70 7.65
C ARG A 69 -0.55 -7.22 6.22
N MET A 70 0.47 -7.11 5.38
CA MET A 70 0.28 -6.71 3.97
C MET A 70 -0.51 -7.76 3.18
N LEU A 71 -0.31 -9.04 3.45
CA LEU A 71 -1.08 -10.11 2.84
C LEU A 71 -2.54 -10.06 3.29
N ASP A 72 -2.80 -9.87 4.59
CA ASP A 72 -4.14 -9.72 5.14
C ASP A 72 -4.89 -8.55 4.50
N TYR A 73 -4.23 -7.39 4.38
CA TYR A 73 -4.79 -6.21 3.72
C TYR A 73 -5.12 -6.47 2.26
N TYR A 74 -4.20 -7.11 1.53
CA TYR A 74 -4.41 -7.48 0.14
C TYR A 74 -5.65 -8.39 0.02
N CYS A 75 -5.74 -9.45 0.81
CA CYS A 75 -6.86 -10.39 0.78
C CYS A 75 -8.18 -9.70 1.09
N HIS A 76 -8.25 -8.90 2.17
CA HIS A 76 -9.46 -8.17 2.57
C HIS A 76 -9.96 -7.25 1.46
N LEU A 77 -9.09 -6.38 0.94
CA LEU A 77 -9.45 -5.44 -0.12
C LEU A 77 -9.83 -6.15 -1.41
N ARG A 78 -9.18 -7.28 -1.74
CA ARG A 78 -9.40 -7.99 -3.00
C ARG A 78 -10.75 -8.69 -3.01
N LEU A 79 -11.11 -9.29 -1.88
CA LEU A 79 -12.40 -9.93 -1.66
C LEU A 79 -13.53 -8.90 -1.60
N LYS A 80 -13.29 -7.73 -1.00
CA LYS A 80 -14.32 -6.69 -0.88
C LYS A 80 -14.61 -6.01 -2.22
N HIS A 81 -13.57 -5.53 -2.91
CA HIS A 81 -13.75 -4.65 -4.05
C HIS A 81 -13.65 -5.33 -5.41
N HIS A 82 -13.11 -6.55 -5.46
CA HIS A 82 -12.93 -7.29 -6.71
C HIS A 82 -12.05 -6.58 -7.76
N LEU A 83 -11.17 -5.67 -7.32
CA LEU A 83 -10.23 -4.92 -8.14
C LEU A 83 -8.81 -5.41 -7.90
N ASP A 84 -7.92 -5.19 -8.88
CA ASP A 84 -6.49 -5.41 -8.67
C ASP A 84 -5.96 -4.43 -7.63
N ILE A 85 -5.08 -4.92 -6.76
CA ILE A 85 -4.47 -4.11 -5.72
C ILE A 85 -2.99 -3.95 -6.01
N VAL A 86 -2.50 -2.74 -5.82
CA VAL A 86 -1.10 -2.38 -5.91
C VAL A 86 -0.63 -2.05 -4.49
N PRO A 87 -0.07 -3.04 -3.77
CA PRO A 87 0.47 -2.83 -2.44
C PRO A 87 1.83 -2.13 -2.54
N ILE A 88 1.99 -1.05 -1.79
CA ILE A 88 3.22 -0.27 -1.67
C ILE A 88 3.54 -0.14 -0.18
N VAL A 89 4.73 -0.59 0.21
CA VAL A 89 5.25 -0.37 1.57
C VAL A 89 6.30 0.73 1.51
N LEU A 90 6.10 1.76 2.34
CA LEU A 90 7.04 2.86 2.53
C LEU A 90 7.63 2.76 3.94
N PHE A 91 8.92 2.45 4.02
CA PHE A 91 9.68 2.55 5.26
C PHE A 91 10.21 3.98 5.38
N ALA A 92 9.68 4.72 6.35
CA ALA A 92 10.10 6.07 6.70
C ALA A 92 11.00 6.01 7.94
N ASP A 93 12.14 5.32 7.80
CA ASP A 93 13.17 5.20 8.82
C ASP A 93 14.58 5.46 8.22
N ASP A 94 15.58 5.55 9.10
CA ASP A 94 16.98 5.71 8.70
C ASP A 94 17.66 4.37 8.36
N ALA A 95 16.93 3.26 8.34
CA ALA A 95 17.52 1.93 8.18
C ALA A 95 17.88 1.65 6.71
N LYS A 96 19.00 0.95 6.51
CA LYS A 96 19.45 0.52 5.17
C LYS A 96 18.74 -0.76 4.77
N TRP A 97 17.62 -0.64 4.06
CA TRP A 97 16.81 -1.78 3.60
C TRP A 97 17.34 -2.50 2.35
N ARG A 98 18.19 -1.85 1.55
CA ARG A 98 18.87 -2.49 0.40
C ARG A 98 20.18 -3.14 0.85
N LYS A 99 20.28 -4.47 0.72
CA LYS A 99 21.60 -5.12 0.66
C LYS A 99 22.23 -4.75 -0.69
N LYS A 100 23.47 -4.22 -0.68
CA LYS A 100 24.25 -4.13 -1.92
C LYS A 100 24.43 -5.56 -2.45
N VAL A 101 23.98 -5.81 -3.67
CA VAL A 101 24.39 -7.02 -4.40
C VAL A 101 25.88 -6.84 -4.66
N GLN A 102 26.71 -7.72 -4.10
CA GLN A 102 28.13 -7.76 -4.47
C GLN A 102 28.20 -8.37 -5.87
N ASN A 103 28.71 -7.59 -6.82
CA ASN A 103 29.14 -8.09 -8.12
C ASN A 103 30.48 -8.79 -7.98
#